data_AF-A0A1M3E9Z4-F1
#
_entry.id   AF-A0A1M3E9Z4-F1
#
_cell.length_a   1.000
_cell.length_b   1.000
_cell.length_c   1.000
_cell.angle_alpha   90.00
_cell.angle_beta   90.00
_cell.angle_gamma   90.00
#
_symmetry.space_group_name_H-M   'P 1'
#
loop_
_entity.id
_entity.type
_entity.pdbx_description
1 polymer ?
#
loop_
_entity_poly.entity_id
_entity_poly.type
_entity_poly.pdbx_seq_one_letter_code
_entity_poly.pdbx_strand_id
1 'polypeptide(L)'
;MFINVQFMEKRILAHAQKIRSNLFDDHYTLYQDGSVLHEYGKNIQGFDFTEHLSIRDLSPEVKVRLYDAAKEEDKEEVKKVLIMWVI
;
A
#
# COMPACT_ATOMS: atom_id res chain seq x y z
N MET A 1 -25.38 -19.85 16.79
CA MET A 1 -25.00 -18.43 16.59
C MET A 1 -23.67 -18.45 15.85
N PHE A 2 -23.71 -18.30 14.53
CA PHE A 2 -22.49 -18.28 13.71
C PHE A 2 -22.03 -16.83 13.60
N ILE A 3 -20.83 -16.56 14.09
CA ILE A 3 -20.20 -15.26 13.98
C ILE A 3 -19.80 -15.13 12.51
N ASN A 4 -20.58 -14.37 11.75
CA ASN A 4 -20.22 -13.96 10.38
C ASN A 4 -19.05 -12.98 10.50
N VAL A 5 -17.84 -13.50 10.63
CA VAL A 5 -16.63 -12.71 10.44
C VAL A 5 -16.51 -12.50 8.94
N GLN A 6 -17.10 -11.39 8.46
CA GLN A 6 -16.85 -10.89 7.12
C GLN A 6 -15.37 -10.48 7.09
N PHE A 7 -14.48 -11.40 6.74
CA PHE A 7 -13.19 -11.02 6.17
C PHE A 7 -13.55 -10.32 4.86
N MET A 8 -13.78 -9.00 4.92
CA MET A 8 -13.88 -8.21 3.71
C MET A 8 -12.54 -8.36 3.02
N GLU A 9 -12.51 -9.08 1.91
CA GLU A 9 -11.38 -9.06 1.00
C GLU A 9 -11.12 -7.59 0.68
N LYS A 10 -10.07 -7.03 1.28
CA LYS A 10 -9.72 -5.64 1.05
C LYS A 10 -9.30 -5.53 -0.41
N ARG A 11 -10.13 -4.90 -1.23
CA ARG A 11 -9.82 -4.68 -2.63
C ARG A 11 -8.53 -3.86 -2.73
N ILE A 12 -7.54 -4.42 -3.44
CA ILE A 12 -6.28 -3.76 -3.73
C ILE A 12 -6.53 -2.77 -4.85
N LEU A 13 -6.21 -1.50 -4.61
CA LEU A 13 -6.29 -0.44 -5.62
C LEU A 13 -4.96 -0.22 -6.35
N ALA A 14 -3.84 -0.41 -5.64
CA ALA A 14 -2.52 -0.26 -6.22
C ALA A 14 -1.48 -1.10 -5.48
N HIS A 15 -0.48 -1.56 -6.22
CA HIS A 15 0.72 -2.21 -5.67
C HIS A 15 1.96 -1.59 -6.30
N ALA A 16 2.79 -0.94 -5.49
CA ALA A 16 4.01 -0.26 -5.94
C ALA A 16 5.25 -0.96 -5.37
N GLN A 17 6.02 -1.60 -6.24
CA GLN A 17 7.29 -2.22 -5.90
C GLN A 17 8.46 -1.32 -6.31
N LYS A 18 9.48 -1.19 -5.45
CA LYS A 18 10.78 -0.59 -5.79
C LYS A 18 11.88 -1.54 -5.36
N ILE A 19 12.47 -2.20 -6.35
CA ILE A 19 13.63 -3.05 -6.15
C ILE A 19 14.85 -2.13 -6.15
N ARG A 20 15.52 -1.95 -5.01
CA ARG A 20 16.85 -1.33 -4.99
C ARG A 20 17.88 -2.44 -5.11
N SER A 21 18.62 -2.42 -6.23
CA SER A 21 19.66 -3.37 -6.62
C SER A 21 20.33 -4.07 -5.41
N ASN A 22 20.09 -5.38 -5.30
CA ASN A 22 20.68 -6.36 -4.39
C ASN A 22 20.46 -6.26 -2.86
N LEU A 23 19.74 -5.27 -2.30
CA LEU A 23 19.74 -5.15 -0.83
C LEU A 23 18.42 -4.77 -0.15
N PHE A 24 17.42 -4.19 -0.82
CA PHE A 24 16.18 -3.80 -0.13
C PHE A 24 15.00 -3.81 -1.09
N ASP A 25 14.05 -4.72 -0.84
CA ASP A 25 12.73 -4.70 -1.44
C ASP A 25 11.85 -3.73 -0.65
N ASP A 26 11.14 -2.84 -1.36
CA ASP A 26 10.27 -1.80 -0.79
C ASP A 26 8.92 -1.81 -1.53
N HIS A 27 7.94 -2.47 -0.91
CA HIS A 27 6.63 -2.78 -1.49
C HIS A 27 5.53 -2.05 -0.73
N TYR A 28 4.64 -1.37 -1.45
CA TYR A 28 3.45 -0.76 -0.87
C TYR A 28 2.21 -1.30 -1.56
N THR A 29 1.24 -1.75 -0.76
CA THR A 29 -0.08 -2.17 -1.24
C THR A 29 -1.14 -1.23 -0.65
N LEU A 30 -1.85 -0.51 -1.52
CA LEU A 30 -2.94 0.38 -1.13
C LEU A 30 -4.28 -0.35 -1.27
N TYR A 31 -5.06 -0.33 -0.20
CA TYR A 31 -6.41 -0.89 -0.18
C TYR A 31 -7.47 0.20 -0.35
N GLN A 32 -8.67 -0.23 -0.75
CA GLN A 32 -9.82 0.65 -0.97
C GLN A 32 -10.26 1.42 0.29
N ASP A 33 -10.02 0.87 1.48
CA ASP A 33 -10.33 1.52 2.76
C ASP A 33 -9.30 2.59 3.16
N GLY A 34 -8.24 2.79 2.36
CA GLY A 34 -7.15 3.70 2.66
C GLY A 34 -6.10 3.16 3.62
N SER A 35 -6.19 1.89 4.02
CA SER A 35 -5.08 1.22 4.68
C SER A 35 -3.97 0.91 3.68
N VAL A 36 -2.73 0.98 4.14
CA VAL A 36 -1.55 0.68 3.33
C VAL A 36 -0.74 -0.39 4.03
N LEU A 37 -0.39 -1.44 3.29
CA LEU A 37 0.60 -2.42 3.72
C LEU A 37 1.95 -2.01 3.15
N HIS A 38 2.94 -1.84 4.02
CA HIS A 38 4.32 -1.64 3.64
C HIS A 38 5.11 -2.89 3.99
N GLU A 39 5.67 -3.52 2.97
CA GLU A 39 6.52 -4.70 3.12
C GLU A 39 7.93 -4.33 2.67
N TYR A 40 8.92 -4.48 3.55
CA TYR A 40 10.30 -4.20 3.22
C TYR A 40 11.27 -5.23 3.80
N GLY A 41 12.22 -5.66 2.98
CA GLY A 41 13.28 -6.57 3.40
C GLY A 41 14.53 -5.79 3.81
N LYS A 42 15.02 -5.96 5.04
CA LYS A 42 16.39 -5.53 5.39
C LYS A 42 17.32 -6.72 5.20
N ASN A 43 18.16 -6.67 4.18
CA ASN A 43 19.11 -7.72 3.81
C ASN A 43 20.30 -7.87 4.80
N ILE A 44 20.01 -7.82 6.10
CA ILE A 44 20.99 -8.03 7.17
C ILE A 44 20.84 -9.45 7.74
N GLN A 45 19.65 -10.06 7.72
CA GLN A 45 19.42 -11.40 8.28
C GLN A 45 18.27 -12.21 7.62
N GLY A 46 17.77 -11.81 6.45
CA GLY A 46 16.66 -12.52 5.76
C GLY A 46 15.29 -12.36 6.42
N PHE A 47 15.07 -11.24 7.13
CA PHE A 47 13.77 -10.90 7.71
C PHE A 47 13.02 -9.91 6.81
N ASP A 48 11.80 -10.28 6.47
CA ASP A 48 10.81 -9.39 5.89
C ASP A 48 10.07 -8.65 7.01
N PHE A 49 9.98 -7.34 6.89
CA PHE A 49 9.23 -6.50 7.81
C PHE A 49 7.92 -6.08 7.14
N THR A 50 6.85 -6.09 7.92
CA THR A 50 5.53 -5.68 7.47
C THR A 50 4.99 -4.63 8.43
N GLU A 51 4.60 -3.49 7.89
CA GLU A 51 4.02 -2.38 8.65
C GLU A 51 2.69 -1.97 8.03
N HIS A 52 1.72 -1.68 8.90
CA HIS A 52 0.44 -1.10 8.49
C HIS A 52 0.51 0.41 8.64
N LEU A 53 0.45 1.11 7.52
CA LEU A 53 0.53 2.56 7.44
C LEU A 53 -0.84 3.14 7.08
N SER A 54 -1.08 4.38 7.50
CA SER A 54 -2.17 5.19 6.99
C SER A 54 -1.69 6.08 5.85
N ILE A 55 -2.63 6.64 5.06
CA ILE A 55 -2.32 7.62 4.00
C ILE A 55 -1.53 8.83 4.51
N ARG A 56 -1.66 9.16 5.80
CA ARG A 56 -0.98 10.29 6.44
C ARG A 56 0.49 9.99 6.71
N ASP A 57 0.83 8.72 6.91
CA ASP A 57 2.19 8.27 7.17
C ASP A 57 2.99 8.11 5.86
N LEU A 58 2.32 8.13 4.71
CA LEU A 58 2.96 8.03 3.40
C LEU A 58 3.63 9.34 2.97
N SER A 59 4.88 9.22 2.53
CA SER A 59 5.59 10.32 1.89
C SER A 59 4.96 10.67 0.53
N PRO A 60 5.11 11.93 0.06
CA PRO A 60 4.63 12.32 -1.26
C PRO A 60 5.16 11.44 -2.41
N GLU A 61 6.42 10.99 -2.33
CA GLU A 61 7.01 10.08 -3.33
C GLU A 61 6.23 8.76 -3.40
N VAL A 62 5.89 8.16 -2.26
CA VAL A 62 5.15 6.89 -2.22
C VAL A 62 3.73 7.05 -2.75
N LYS A 63 3.08 8.19 -2.47
CA LYS A 63 1.74 8.49 -3.03
C LYS A 63 1.75 8.55 -4.55
N VAL A 64 2.76 9.22 -5.13
CA VAL A 64 2.94 9.27 -6.59
C VAL A 64 3.19 7.87 -7.15
N ARG A 65 4.08 7.09 -6.53
CA ARG A 65 4.35 5.70 -6.95
C ARG A 65 3.08 4.83 -6.94
N LEU A 66 2.26 4.93 -5.90
CA LEU A 66 1.00 4.19 -5.80
C LEU A 66 0.00 4.61 -6.88
N TYR A 67 -0.10 5.91 -7.17
CA TYR A 67 -0.95 6.42 -8.25
C TYR A 67 -0.48 5.95 -9.63
N ASP A 68 0.82 6.00 -9.89
CA ASP A 68 1.40 5.60 -11.18
C ASP A 68 1.32 4.09 -11.42
N ALA A 69 1.45 3.29 -10.35
CA ALA A 69 1.34 1.83 -10.40
C ALA A 69 -0.11 1.31 -10.45
N ALA A 70 -1.11 2.18 -10.21
CA ALA A 70 -2.51 1.81 -10.28
C ALA A 70 -2.93 1.56 -11.74
N LYS A 71 -3.89 0.63 -11.92
CA LYS A 71 -4.56 0.45 -13.22
C LYS A 71 -5.34 1.71 -13.58
N GLU A 72 -5.51 1.98 -14.87
CA GLU A 72 -6.29 3.15 -15.34
C GLU A 72 -7.72 3.19 -14.74
N GLU A 73 -8.37 2.04 -14.62
CA GLU A 73 -9.71 1.90 -14.00
C GLU A 73 -9.73 2.27 -12.50
N ASP A 74 -8.59 2.14 -11.82
CA ASP A 74 -8.45 2.36 -10.38
C ASP A 74 -7.84 3.72 -10.04
N LYS A 75 -7.25 4.43 -11.01
CA LYS A 75 -6.54 5.70 -10.78
C LYS A 75 -7.42 6.78 -10.17
N GLU A 76 -8.67 6.91 -10.59
CA GLU A 76 -9.59 7.87 -9.97
C GLU A 76 -9.85 7.56 -8.49
N GLU A 77 -9.97 6.28 -8.16
CA GLU A 77 -10.23 5.83 -6.80
C GLU A 77 -8.99 5.96 -5.91
N VAL A 78 -7.83 5.57 -6.42
CA VAL A 78 -6.53 5.82 -5.77
C VAL A 78 -6.35 7.30 -5.50
N LYS A 79 -6.65 8.18 -6.47
CA LYS A 79 -6.58 9.63 -6.27
C LYS A 79 -7.51 10.10 -5.15
N LYS A 80 -8.76 9.62 -5.11
CA LYS A 80 -9.70 9.94 -4.03
C LYS A 80 -9.15 9.50 -2.68
N VAL A 81 -8.69 8.26 -2.57
CA VAL A 81 -8.16 7.69 -1.31
C VAL A 81 -6.89 8.43 -0.84
N LEU A 82 -5.98 8.77 -1.76
CA LEU A 82 -4.73 9.48 -1.43
C LEU A 82 -4.94 10.95 -1.05
N ILE A 83 -6.00 11.59 -1.55
CA ILE A 83 -6.33 13.02 -1.31
C ILE A 83 -7.31 13.21 -0.15
N MET A 84 -8.30 12.31 0.03
CA MET A 84 -9.43 12.48 0.97
C MET A 84 -9.03 12.62 2.45
N TRP A 85 -7.78 12.37 2.82
CA TRP A 85 -7.33 12.41 4.22
C TRP A 85 -6.41 13.61 4.56
N VAL A 86 -6.34 14.61 3.67
CA VAL A 86 -5.51 15.83 3.81
C VAL A 86 -6.33 17.09 4.21
N ILE A 87 -7.58 16.94 4.67
CA ILE A 87 -8.37 18.08 5.20
C ILE A 87 -8.56 17.95 6.70
#